data_AF-A0AAU9QHD2-F1
#
_entry.id   AF-A0AAU9QHD2-F1
#
_cell.length_a   1.000
_cell.length_b   1.000
_cell.length_c   1.000
_cell.angle_alpha   90.00
_cell.angle_beta   90.00
_cell.angle_gamma   90.00
#
_symmetry.space_group_name_H-M   'P 1'
#
loop_
_entity.id
_entity.type
_entity.pdbx_description
1 polymer ?
#
loop_
_entity_poly.entity_id
_entity_poly.type
_entity_poly.pdbx_seq_one_letter_code
_entity_poly.pdbx_strand_id
1 'polypeptide(L)'
;MKLIFSVALTLFTFSSKGAEQVTTKDLYEKFNMRTVYSSYGQNLKWYCESYPREFFSTEEASFVSDSRLELVSGDNVWIFTISEPNIVTIGNQITSGTYNSVSTYELYFDPRTQDWRANETYIDIPKDCERYE
;
A
#
# COMPACT_ATOMS: atom_id res chain seq x y z
N MET A 1 -21.80 59.34 -24.22
CA MET A 1 -20.70 58.76 -23.42
C MET A 1 -20.97 57.27 -23.24
N LYS A 2 -20.14 56.39 -23.80
CA LYS A 2 -20.25 54.93 -23.69
C LYS A 2 -19.29 54.46 -22.59
N LEU A 3 -19.80 53.82 -21.53
CA LEU A 3 -19.01 53.13 -20.52
C LEU A 3 -19.24 51.62 -20.74
N ILE A 4 -18.20 50.91 -21.16
CA ILE A 4 -18.22 49.46 -21.32
C ILE A 4 -17.52 48.88 -20.09
N PHE A 5 -18.30 48.33 -19.16
CA PHE A 5 -17.79 47.50 -18.08
C PHE A 5 -17.41 46.13 -18.64
N SER A 6 -16.12 45.84 -18.74
CA SER A 6 -15.63 44.49 -19.04
C SER A 6 -15.39 43.76 -17.73
N VAL A 7 -16.33 42.89 -17.35
CA VAL A 7 -16.14 41.94 -16.24
C VAL A 7 -15.40 40.74 -16.81
N ALA A 8 -14.11 40.63 -16.49
CA ALA A 8 -13.31 39.45 -16.81
C ALA A 8 -13.72 38.31 -15.86
N LEU A 9 -14.45 37.32 -16.39
CA LEU A 9 -14.77 36.09 -15.69
C LEU A 9 -13.59 35.13 -15.82
N THR A 10 -12.71 35.11 -14.81
CA THR A 10 -11.62 34.13 -14.70
C THR A 10 -12.23 32.76 -14.35
N LEU A 11 -12.31 31.89 -15.35
CA LEU A 11 -12.61 30.47 -15.16
C LEU A 11 -11.45 29.79 -14.45
N PHE A 12 -11.60 29.55 -13.14
CA PHE A 12 -10.76 28.61 -12.42
C PHE A 12 -11.07 27.20 -12.92
N THR A 13 -10.20 26.65 -13.76
CA THR A 13 -10.23 25.23 -14.10
C THR A 13 -9.78 24.44 -12.88
N PHE A 14 -10.74 23.93 -12.09
CA PHE A 14 -10.45 22.90 -11.13
C PHE A 14 -10.00 21.66 -11.91
N SER A 15 -8.68 21.41 -11.93
CA SER A 15 -8.18 20.10 -12.30
C SER A 15 -8.70 19.14 -11.23
N SER A 16 -9.72 18.35 -11.56
CA SER A 16 -10.05 17.18 -10.75
C SER A 16 -8.82 16.30 -10.79
N LYS A 17 -8.02 16.30 -9.71
CA LYS A 17 -7.11 15.18 -9.47
C LYS A 17 -8.01 13.96 -9.50
N GLY A 18 -7.86 13.12 -10.54
CA GLY A 18 -8.52 11.82 -10.58
C GLY A 18 -8.24 11.11 -9.26
N ALA A 19 -9.20 10.31 -8.79
CA ALA A 19 -8.98 9.50 -7.59
C ALA A 19 -7.64 8.74 -7.76
N GLU A 20 -6.73 8.92 -6.80
CA GLU A 20 -5.44 8.23 -6.81
C GLU A 20 -5.73 6.72 -6.82
N GLN A 21 -5.06 5.98 -7.70
CA GLN A 21 -5.22 4.54 -7.85
C GLN A 21 -3.92 3.86 -7.43
N VAL A 22 -4.03 2.82 -6.60
CA VAL A 22 -2.89 2.04 -6.15
C VAL A 22 -2.23 1.32 -7.33
N THR A 23 -0.91 1.33 -7.36
CA THR A 23 -0.10 0.56 -8.31
C THR A 23 0.71 -0.52 -7.59
N THR A 24 1.25 -1.50 -8.31
CA THR A 24 2.18 -2.48 -7.70
C THR A 24 3.42 -1.81 -7.12
N LYS A 25 3.87 -0.70 -7.69
CA LYS A 25 4.95 0.12 -7.12
C LYS A 25 4.54 0.72 -5.78
N ASP A 26 3.33 1.29 -5.70
CA ASP A 26 2.82 1.82 -4.43
C ASP A 26 2.65 0.72 -3.39
N LEU A 27 2.24 -0.49 -3.80
CA LEU A 27 2.19 -1.65 -2.90
C LEU A 27 3.56 -1.98 -2.31
N TYR A 28 4.62 -1.95 -3.10
CA TYR A 28 5.96 -2.21 -2.58
C TYR A 28 6.49 -1.05 -1.72
N GLU A 29 6.31 0.20 -2.15
CA GLU A 29 7.00 1.35 -1.57
C GLU A 29 6.24 2.04 -0.44
N LYS A 30 4.91 2.03 -0.49
CA LYS A 30 4.05 2.92 0.29
C LYS A 30 2.86 2.22 0.94
N PHE A 31 2.68 0.92 0.78
CA PHE A 31 1.60 0.22 1.45
C PHE A 31 1.97 -0.07 2.90
N ASN A 32 1.15 0.40 3.84
CA ASN A 32 1.38 0.22 5.26
C ASN A 32 0.85 -1.16 5.70
N MET A 33 1.75 -2.13 5.82
CA MET A 33 1.43 -3.51 6.20
C MET A 33 0.82 -3.65 7.60
N ARG A 34 0.92 -2.61 8.45
CA ARG A 34 0.30 -2.59 9.79
C ARG A 34 -1.21 -2.44 9.76
N THR A 35 -1.77 -2.23 8.58
CA THR A 35 -3.21 -2.01 8.39
C THR A 35 -3.98 -3.25 7.92
N VAL A 36 -3.29 -4.39 7.76
CA VAL A 36 -3.90 -5.67 7.34
C VAL A 36 -3.71 -6.79 8.35
N TYR A 37 -4.61 -7.77 8.29
CA TYR A 37 -4.50 -9.02 9.04
C TYR A 37 -3.53 -9.97 8.31
N SER A 38 -2.27 -9.88 8.70
CA SER A 38 -1.15 -10.50 8.02
C SER A 38 -0.36 -11.38 9.00
N SER A 39 0.39 -12.39 8.53
CA SER A 39 1.36 -13.09 9.39
C SER A 39 2.47 -12.13 9.87
N TYR A 40 2.85 -11.15 9.02
CA TYR A 40 3.67 -10.02 9.45
C TYR A 40 2.97 -9.20 10.53
N GLY A 41 1.65 -9.23 10.69
CA GLY A 41 0.99 -8.59 11.83
C GLY A 41 1.55 -9.04 13.19
N GLN A 42 2.10 -10.25 13.30
CA GLN A 42 2.85 -10.65 14.51
C GLN A 42 4.28 -10.09 14.51
N ASN A 43 5.00 -10.10 13.38
CA ASN A 43 6.34 -9.53 13.26
C ASN A 43 6.36 -8.00 13.45
N LEU A 44 5.35 -7.30 12.95
CA LEU A 44 5.16 -5.85 13.03
C LEU A 44 4.90 -5.37 14.46
N LYS A 45 4.55 -6.27 15.38
CA LYS A 45 4.53 -5.95 16.82
C LYS A 45 5.92 -5.80 17.43
N TRP A 46 6.96 -6.24 16.72
CA TRP A 46 8.34 -6.21 17.18
C TRP A 46 9.17 -5.20 16.39
N TYR A 47 8.95 -5.10 15.08
CA TYR A 47 9.77 -4.25 14.21
C TYR A 47 9.25 -2.81 14.11
N CYS A 48 10.12 -1.87 13.73
CA CYS A 48 9.76 -0.47 13.50
C CYS A 48 9.23 -0.20 12.08
N GLU A 49 9.62 -1.06 11.16
CA GLU A 49 9.29 -1.02 9.73
C GLU A 49 7.79 -1.25 9.51
N SER A 50 7.28 -0.72 8.40
CA SER A 50 5.85 -0.74 8.06
C SER A 50 5.58 -1.04 6.59
N TYR A 51 6.58 -0.89 5.72
CA TYR A 51 6.42 -0.99 4.27
C TYR A 51 7.12 -2.23 3.71
N PRO A 52 6.59 -2.89 2.67
CA PRO A 52 7.20 -4.11 2.14
C PRO A 52 8.66 -3.96 1.73
N ARG A 53 9.03 -2.82 1.11
CA ARG A 53 10.43 -2.52 0.73
C ARG A 53 11.43 -2.50 1.90
N GLU A 54 10.95 -2.45 3.14
CA GLU A 54 11.79 -2.47 4.33
C GLU A 54 12.02 -3.90 4.85
N PHE A 55 11.21 -4.86 4.40
CA PHE A 55 11.32 -6.29 4.73
C PHE A 55 11.83 -7.14 3.57
N PHE A 56 11.60 -6.69 2.34
CA PHE A 56 11.97 -7.39 1.12
C PHE A 56 12.87 -6.47 0.30
N SER A 57 14.04 -6.97 -0.05
CA SER A 57 14.93 -6.31 -1.00
C SER A 57 14.30 -6.27 -2.40
N THR A 58 14.85 -5.45 -3.28
CA THR A 58 14.37 -5.36 -4.67
C THR A 58 14.60 -6.65 -5.46
N GLU A 59 15.60 -7.45 -5.08
CA GLU A 59 15.84 -8.77 -5.69
C GLU A 59 14.80 -9.82 -5.28
N GLU A 60 14.20 -9.63 -4.10
CA GLU A 60 13.09 -10.45 -3.58
C GLU A 60 11.74 -9.96 -4.09
N ALA A 61 11.68 -8.84 -4.82
CA ALA A 61 10.46 -8.25 -5.35
C ALA A 61 10.32 -8.48 -6.87
N SER A 62 9.24 -9.16 -7.27
CA SER A 62 8.87 -9.38 -8.67
C SER A 62 7.59 -8.65 -9.04
N PHE A 63 7.72 -7.62 -9.88
CA PHE A 63 6.61 -6.89 -10.47
C PHE A 63 6.09 -7.65 -11.70
N VAL A 64 5.36 -8.73 -11.45
CA VAL A 64 4.88 -9.68 -12.48
C VAL A 64 4.01 -8.98 -13.54
N SER A 65 3.19 -8.02 -13.13
CA SER A 65 2.38 -7.17 -14.01
C SER A 65 2.02 -5.84 -13.33
N ASP A 66 1.31 -4.96 -14.03
CA ASP A 66 0.75 -3.73 -13.44
C ASP A 66 -0.22 -4.00 -12.28
N SER A 67 -0.78 -5.20 -12.20
CA SER A 67 -1.75 -5.62 -11.18
C SER A 67 -1.24 -6.69 -10.23
N ARG A 68 -0.01 -7.21 -10.41
CA ARG A 68 0.53 -8.31 -9.58
C ARG A 68 1.96 -8.06 -9.15
N LEU A 69 2.16 -8.10 -7.83
CA LEU A 69 3.46 -8.04 -7.16
C LEU A 69 3.66 -9.33 -6.36
N GLU A 70 4.83 -9.94 -6.49
CA GLU A 70 5.23 -11.08 -5.67
C GLU A 70 6.48 -10.70 -4.87
N LEU A 71 6.48 -10.96 -3.56
CA LEU A 71 7.64 -10.78 -2.70
C LEU A 71 8.03 -12.14 -2.11
N VAL A 72 9.27 -12.56 -2.32
CA VAL A 72 9.74 -13.90 -1.98
C VAL A 72 11.01 -13.79 -1.15
N SER A 73 10.93 -14.13 0.14
CA SER A 73 12.10 -14.22 1.02
C SER A 73 12.18 -15.62 1.61
N GLY A 74 13.16 -16.40 1.14
CA GLY A 74 13.28 -17.81 1.51
C GLY A 74 12.03 -18.62 1.16
N ASP A 75 11.37 -19.16 2.19
CA ASP A 75 10.12 -19.91 2.04
C ASP A 75 8.84 -19.05 2.21
N ASN A 76 8.98 -17.79 2.59
CA ASN A 76 7.89 -16.84 2.82
C ASN A 76 7.55 -16.09 1.53
N VAL A 77 6.36 -16.35 1.01
CA VAL A 77 5.87 -15.81 -0.26
C VAL A 77 4.67 -14.91 0.01
N TRP A 78 4.74 -13.68 -0.47
CA TRP A 78 3.66 -12.71 -0.48
C TRP A 78 3.24 -12.43 -1.91
N ILE A 79 1.93 -12.46 -2.15
CA ILE A 79 1.36 -12.21 -3.47
C ILE A 79 0.30 -11.13 -3.31
N PHE A 80 0.51 -9.99 -3.96
CA PHE A 80 -0.46 -8.92 -4.03
C PHE A 80 -1.08 -8.92 -5.42
N THR A 81 -2.40 -8.86 -5.48
CA THR A 81 -3.16 -8.76 -6.74
C THR A 81 -4.18 -7.64 -6.63
N ILE A 82 -4.02 -6.62 -7.48
CA ILE A 82 -5.00 -5.53 -7.66
C ILE A 82 -6.10 -6.06 -8.57
N SER A 83 -7.26 -6.40 -7.99
CA SER A 83 -8.38 -6.97 -8.74
C SER A 83 -9.28 -5.90 -9.36
N GLU A 84 -9.41 -4.78 -8.67
CA GLU A 84 -10.17 -3.59 -9.08
C GLU A 84 -9.43 -2.34 -8.58
N PRO A 85 -9.76 -1.12 -9.03
CA PRO A 85 -9.16 0.09 -8.50
C PRO A 85 -9.22 0.11 -6.97
N ASN A 86 -8.05 0.13 -6.34
CA ASN A 86 -7.87 0.14 -4.89
C ASN A 86 -8.36 -1.10 -4.13
N ILE A 87 -8.79 -2.17 -4.81
CA ILE A 87 -9.11 -3.45 -4.18
C ILE A 87 -7.94 -4.41 -4.38
N VAL A 88 -7.33 -4.83 -3.28
CA VAL A 88 -6.11 -5.65 -3.29
C VAL A 88 -6.33 -6.94 -2.52
N THR A 89 -6.12 -8.06 -3.21
CA THR A 89 -6.02 -9.37 -2.59
C THR A 89 -4.57 -9.66 -2.23
N ILE A 90 -4.34 -10.00 -0.97
CA ILE A 90 -3.03 -10.30 -0.41
C ILE A 90 -3.04 -11.76 0.02
N GLY A 91 -2.19 -12.56 -0.60
CA GLY A 91 -1.87 -13.92 -0.21
C GLY A 91 -0.55 -13.97 0.54
N ASN A 92 -0.48 -14.77 1.59
CA ASN A 92 0.78 -15.13 2.24
C ASN A 92 0.88 -16.64 2.48
N GLN A 93 1.99 -17.21 2.03
CA GLN A 93 2.29 -18.62 2.13
C GLN A 93 3.69 -18.85 2.72
N ILE A 94 3.81 -19.82 3.62
CA ILE A 94 5.11 -20.39 4.01
C ILE A 94 5.24 -21.73 3.30
N THR A 95 6.02 -21.79 2.24
CA THR A 95 6.10 -22.93 1.31
C THR A 95 6.69 -24.20 1.92
N SER A 96 7.46 -24.07 3.00
CA SER A 96 7.99 -25.20 3.79
C SER A 96 6.97 -25.79 4.78
N GLY A 97 5.83 -25.13 4.98
CA GLY A 97 4.84 -25.47 6.01
C GLY A 97 3.40 -25.53 5.47
N THR A 98 2.44 -25.50 6.40
CA THR A 98 1.00 -25.53 6.08
C THR A 98 0.34 -24.15 6.14
N TYR A 99 1.09 -23.10 6.49
CA TYR A 99 0.55 -21.75 6.58
C TYR A 99 0.24 -21.21 5.19
N ASN A 100 -1.03 -20.84 4.98
CA ASN A 100 -1.52 -20.17 3.79
C ASN A 100 -2.71 -19.28 4.20
N SER A 101 -2.63 -17.99 3.91
CA SER A 101 -3.70 -17.04 4.12
C SER A 101 -3.93 -16.21 2.87
N VAL A 102 -5.19 -15.87 2.62
CA VAL A 102 -5.60 -14.98 1.53
C VAL A 102 -6.68 -14.06 2.07
N SER A 103 -6.54 -12.76 1.85
CA SER A 103 -7.52 -11.76 2.28
C SER A 103 -7.57 -10.61 1.29
N THR A 104 -8.75 -10.02 1.13
CA THR A 104 -8.99 -8.91 0.21
C THR A 104 -9.29 -7.65 1.01
N TYR A 105 -8.69 -6.54 0.62
CA TYR A 105 -8.75 -5.25 1.30
C TYR A 105 -9.12 -4.14 0.33
N GLU A 106 -9.94 -3.21 0.80
CA GLU A 106 -10.13 -1.91 0.14
C GLU A 106 -9.09 -0.93 0.68
N LEU A 107 -8.28 -0.37 -0.21
CA LEU A 107 -7.20 0.53 0.14
C LEU A 107 -7.61 1.99 -0.06
N TYR A 108 -7.15 2.84 0.85
CA TYR A 108 -7.22 4.29 0.71
C TYR A 108 -5.83 4.91 0.90
N PHE A 109 -5.59 6.03 0.25
CA PHE A 109 -4.37 6.81 0.45
C PHE A 109 -4.58 7.79 1.61
N ASP A 110 -3.76 7.74 2.66
CA ASP A 110 -3.78 8.73 3.74
C ASP A 110 -2.85 9.90 3.36
N PRO A 111 -3.38 11.09 3.04
CA PRO A 111 -2.56 12.22 2.64
C PRO A 111 -1.71 12.80 3.78
N ARG A 112 -1.97 12.47 5.04
CA ARG A 112 -1.19 12.99 6.19
C ARG A 112 0.14 12.24 6.32
N THR A 113 0.11 10.94 6.08
CA THR A 113 1.25 10.04 6.20
C THR A 113 1.83 9.63 4.84
N GLN A 114 1.15 9.99 3.75
CA GLN A 114 1.56 9.73 2.36
C GLN A 114 1.73 8.24 2.05
N ASP A 115 0.87 7.40 2.63
CA ASP A 115 0.90 5.93 2.49
C ASP A 115 -0.49 5.34 2.16
N TRP A 116 -0.49 4.15 1.57
CA TRP A 116 -1.69 3.36 1.30
C TRP A 116 -2.02 2.49 2.50
N ARG A 117 -3.30 2.44 2.88
CA ARG A 117 -3.80 1.76 4.08
C ARG A 117 -5.05 0.96 3.77
N ALA A 118 -5.16 -0.20 4.41
CA ALA A 118 -6.40 -0.92 4.57
C ALA A 118 -7.24 -0.29 5.72
N ASN A 119 -8.56 -0.46 5.71
CA ASN A 119 -9.49 0.13 6.68
C ASN A 119 -9.87 -0.84 7.83
N GLU A 120 -9.24 -2.01 7.88
CA GLU A 120 -9.67 -3.13 8.70
C GLU A 120 -8.96 -3.18 10.06
N THR A 121 -7.70 -2.77 10.14
CA THR A 121 -6.91 -2.80 11.38
C THR A 121 -5.82 -1.73 11.39
N TYR A 122 -5.23 -1.51 12.56
CA TYR A 122 -4.01 -0.72 12.71
C TYR A 122 -3.21 -1.21 13.91
N ILE A 123 -1.95 -1.57 13.66
CA ILE A 123 -0.98 -1.96 14.68
C ILE A 123 -0.04 -0.78 14.90
N ASP A 124 -0.11 -0.15 16.08
CA ASP A 124 0.82 0.91 16.48
C ASP A 124 2.27 0.45 16.38
N ILE A 125 3.17 1.36 16.03
CA ILE A 125 4.62 1.12 16.12
C ILE A 125 4.98 1.10 17.62
N PRO A 126 5.55 0.00 18.14
CA PRO A 126 6.00 -0.08 19.53
C PRO A 126 7.05 0.99 19.84
N LYS A 127 7.09 1.48 21.08
CA LYS A 127 8.09 2.49 21.50
C LYS A 127 9.52 1.94 21.52
N ASP A 128 9.64 0.63 21.73
CA ASP A 128 10.85 -0.16 21.89
C ASP A 128 11.01 -1.17 20.75
N CYS A 129 10.50 -0.84 19.57
CA CYS A 129 10.64 -1.68 18.39
C CYS A 129 12.10 -1.87 17.97
N GLU A 130 12.39 -3.04 17.39
CA GLU A 130 13.67 -3.37 16.80
C GLU A 130 13.68 -3.01 15.30
N ARG A 131 14.87 -2.79 14.75
CA ARG A 131 15.02 -2.64 13.29
C ARG A 131 14.99 -4.04 12.67
N TYR A 132 14.29 -4.17 11.55
CA TYR A 132 14.39 -5.37 10.74
C TYR A 132 15.80 -5.44 10.13
N GLU A 133 16.52 -6.54 10.40
CA GLU A 133 17.88 -6.82 9.90
C GLU A 133 17.85 -7.85 8.76
#